data_AF-A0A352CRG5-F1
#
_entry.id   AF-A0A352CRG5-F1
#
_cell.length_a   1.000
_cell.length_b   1.000
_cell.length_c   1.000
_cell.angle_alpha   90.00
_cell.angle_beta   90.00
_cell.angle_gamma   90.00
#
_symmetry.space_group_name_H-M   'P 1'
#
loop_
_entity.id
_entity.type
_entity.pdbx_description
1 polymer ?
#
loop_
_entity_poly.entity_id
_entity_poly.type
_entity_poly.pdbx_seq_one_letter_code
_entity_poly.pdbx_strand_id
1 'polypeptide(L)'
;MSRLNCFIPGKEIEGIEEDFRSAQKIEQYRLGKAAIYIPEGFRWNYIPLQAITKADESFRVISGGHCVPIREKRPELDLVTESGTFHLQLEKEKSMRIVLDAIS
;
A
#
# COMPACT_ATOMS: atom_id res chain seq x y z
N MET A 1 0.75 15.83 17.41
CA MET A 1 0.51 14.37 17.39
C MET A 1 -0.19 14.04 16.09
N SER A 2 0.50 13.40 15.15
CA SER A 2 -0.11 12.98 13.88
C SER A 2 -1.03 11.81 14.18
N ARG A 3 -2.36 12.01 14.09
CA ARG A 3 -3.33 10.93 14.26
C ARG A 3 -3.21 9.99 13.06
N LEU A 4 -2.79 8.74 13.32
CA LEU A 4 -2.85 7.65 12.37
C LEU A 4 -4.30 7.16 12.30
N ASN A 5 -4.94 7.25 11.12
CA ASN A 5 -6.31 6.75 10.96
C ASN A 5 -6.29 5.38 10.28
N CYS A 6 -7.08 4.44 10.80
CA CYS A 6 -7.30 3.15 10.15
C CYS A 6 -8.25 3.33 8.97
N PHE A 7 -7.91 2.80 7.81
CA PHE A 7 -8.83 2.76 6.66
C PHE A 7 -9.96 1.74 6.83
N ILE A 8 -9.82 0.80 7.77
CA ILE A 8 -10.77 -0.28 8.01
C ILE A 8 -11.35 -0.10 9.43
N PRO A 9 -12.55 0.48 9.57
CA PRO A 9 -13.15 0.72 10.87
C PRO A 9 -13.36 -0.61 11.62
N GLY A 10 -13.02 -0.65 12.90
CA GLY A 10 -13.16 -1.85 13.75
C GLY A 10 -12.01 -2.88 13.64
N LYS A 11 -10.99 -2.62 12.82
CA LYS A 11 -9.75 -3.44 12.74
C LYS A 11 -8.53 -2.67 13.27
N GLU A 12 -8.75 -1.69 14.13
CA GLU A 12 -7.70 -0.88 14.73
C GLU A 12 -6.71 -1.75 15.51
N ILE A 13 -5.43 -1.39 15.44
CA ILE A 13 -4.35 -2.16 16.06
C ILE A 13 -3.83 -1.40 17.28
N GLU A 14 -3.74 -2.07 18.43
CA GLU A 14 -3.07 -1.53 19.61
C GLU A 14 -1.56 -1.40 19.36
N GLY A 15 -0.95 -0.29 19.78
CA GLY A 15 0.48 -0.04 19.56
C GLY A 15 0.86 0.37 18.13
N ILE A 16 -0.10 0.79 17.30
CA ILE A 16 0.15 1.20 15.91
C ILE A 16 1.20 2.33 15.78
N GLU A 17 1.32 3.21 16.77
CA GLU A 17 2.33 4.27 16.75
C GLU A 17 3.77 3.71 16.87
N GLU A 18 3.96 2.63 17.63
CA GLU A 18 5.26 1.96 17.76
C GLU A 18 5.60 1.16 16.50
N ASP A 19 4.59 0.50 15.92
CA ASP A 19 4.72 -0.17 14.63
C ASP A 19 5.08 0.84 13.53
N PHE A 20 4.43 2.01 13.47
CA PHE A 20 4.76 3.07 12.51
C PHE A 20 6.18 3.63 12.66
N ARG A 21 6.67 3.75 13.90
CA ARG A 21 8.04 4.21 14.18
C ARG A 21 9.09 3.20 13.74
N SER A 22 8.80 1.91 13.90
CA SER A 22 9.67 0.82 13.48
C SER A 22 9.46 0.38 12.03
N ALA A 23 8.44 0.94 11.35
CA ALA A 23 8.09 0.60 9.97
C ALA A 23 9.20 0.95 8.98
N GLN A 24 9.44 0.03 8.05
CA GLN A 24 10.38 0.21 6.97
C GLN A 24 9.78 1.15 5.91
N LYS A 25 10.54 2.15 5.47
CA LYS A 25 10.12 3.00 4.35
C LYS A 25 10.24 2.24 3.03
N ILE A 26 9.14 2.14 2.30
CA ILE A 26 9.07 1.56 0.96
C ILE A 26 8.54 2.64 0.03
N GLU A 27 9.47 3.32 -0.65
CA GLU A 27 9.16 4.45 -1.53
C GLU A 27 8.36 5.55 -0.80
N GLN A 28 7.11 5.78 -1.19
CA GLN A 28 6.19 6.73 -0.56
C GLN A 28 5.41 6.13 0.61
N TYR A 29 5.40 4.81 0.76
CA TYR A 29 4.70 4.08 1.80
C TYR A 29 5.62 3.73 2.96
N ARG A 30 5.04 3.28 4.08
CA ARG A 30 5.79 2.56 5.11
C ARG A 30 5.14 1.22 5.37
N LEU A 31 5.95 0.21 5.60
CA LEU A 31 5.50 -1.14 5.91
C LEU A 31 5.96 -1.47 7.33
N GLY A 32 4.98 -1.55 8.24
CA GLY A 32 5.20 -2.07 9.58
C GLY A 32 5.05 -3.59 9.61
N LYS A 33 5.18 -4.17 10.81
CA LYS A 33 4.91 -5.59 11.02
C LYS A 33 3.41 -5.88 11.06
N ALA A 34 2.61 -4.90 11.49
CA ALA A 34 1.17 -5.08 11.67
C ALA A 34 0.33 -4.37 10.60
N ALA A 35 0.84 -3.31 9.96
CA ALA A 35 0.09 -2.51 9.01
C ALA A 35 0.95 -1.92 7.87
N ILE A 36 0.28 -1.63 6.75
CA ILE A 36 0.82 -0.78 5.68
C ILE A 36 0.33 0.65 5.90
N TYR A 37 1.24 1.61 5.83
CA TYR A 37 0.96 3.02 6.02
C TYR A 37 1.03 3.77 4.69
N ILE A 38 -0.04 4.52 4.44
CA ILE A 38 -0.27 5.25 3.20
C ILE A 38 -0.29 6.74 3.52
N PRO A 39 0.52 7.55 2.81
CA PRO A 39 0.47 9.00 2.97
C PRO A 39 -0.82 9.56 2.36
N GLU A 40 -1.54 10.40 3.11
CA GLU A 40 -2.69 11.16 2.63
C GLU A 40 -2.47 12.64 2.96
N GLY A 41 -1.88 13.38 2.00
CA GLY A 41 -1.47 14.76 2.20
C GLY A 41 -0.42 14.91 3.31
N PHE A 42 -0.77 15.60 4.39
CA PHE A 42 0.10 15.81 5.56
C PHE A 42 -0.10 14.76 6.67
N ARG A 43 -0.95 13.75 6.42
CA ARG A 43 -1.28 12.71 7.39
C ARG A 43 -0.86 11.34 6.86
N TRP A 44 -0.81 10.39 7.78
CA TRP A 44 -0.58 8.99 7.48
C TRP A 44 -1.81 8.22 7.92
N ASN A 45 -2.31 7.38 7.02
CA ASN A 45 -3.34 6.40 7.34
C ASN A 45 -2.72 5.01 7.25
N TYR A 46 -3.41 4.01 7.77
CA TYR A 46 -2.92 2.64 7.75
C TYR A 46 -3.99 1.63 7.40
N ILE A 47 -3.54 0.54 6.78
CA ILE A 47 -4.31 -0.66 6.47
C ILE A 47 -3.68 -1.80 7.29
N PRO A 48 -4.42 -2.38 8.25
CA PRO A 48 -4.00 -3.57 8.96
C PRO A 48 -3.71 -4.72 7.99
N LEU A 49 -2.55 -5.37 8.10
CA LEU A 49 -2.20 -6.52 7.25
C LEU A 49 -3.22 -7.65 7.42
N GLN A 50 -3.66 -7.91 8.66
CA GLN A 50 -4.68 -8.89 9.00
C GLN A 50 -6.05 -8.66 8.34
N ALA A 51 -6.30 -7.46 7.83
CA ALA A 51 -7.57 -7.12 7.18
C ALA A 51 -7.48 -7.19 5.64
N ILE A 52 -6.29 -7.47 5.10
CA ILE A 52 -6.07 -7.71 3.68
C ILE A 52 -6.37 -9.18 3.42
N THR A 53 -7.41 -9.44 2.64
CA THR A 53 -7.84 -10.79 2.28
C THR A 53 -7.08 -11.31 1.07
N LYS A 54 -6.68 -10.42 0.16
CA LYS A 54 -5.95 -10.76 -1.06
C LYS A 54 -5.10 -9.59 -1.51
N ALA A 55 -3.95 -9.89 -2.11
CA ALA A 55 -3.11 -8.91 -2.79
C ALA A 55 -2.83 -9.41 -4.20
N ASP A 56 -3.24 -8.64 -5.21
CA ASP A 56 -3.04 -8.98 -6.63
C ASP A 56 -2.07 -7.99 -7.28
N GLU A 57 -1.13 -8.53 -8.06
CA GLU A 57 -0.26 -7.73 -8.93
C GLU A 57 -1.10 -7.11 -10.05
N SER A 58 -1.10 -5.79 -10.14
CA SER A 58 -1.80 -5.02 -11.16
C SER A 58 -0.80 -4.27 -12.02
N PHE A 59 -1.15 -4.08 -13.29
CA PHE A 59 -0.29 -3.38 -14.25
C PHE A 59 -1.11 -2.31 -14.97
N ARG A 60 -0.78 -1.03 -14.76
CA ARG A 60 -1.35 0.04 -15.56
C ARG A 60 -0.73 0.09 -16.94
N VAL A 61 -1.56 0.11 -17.98
CA VAL A 61 -1.14 0.45 -19.34
C VAL A 61 -1.31 1.95 -19.53
N ILE A 62 -0.21 2.69 -19.66
CA ILE A 62 -0.24 4.11 -19.99
C ILE A 62 -0.09 4.25 -21.50
N SER A 63 -1.00 4.96 -22.16
CA SER A 63 -0.90 5.29 -23.58
C SER A 63 -0.36 6.71 -23.73
N GLY A 64 0.86 6.85 -24.24
CA GLY A 64 1.44 8.15 -24.60
C GLY A 64 0.83 8.67 -25.91
N GLY A 65 0.36 9.92 -25.90
CA GLY A 65 -0.29 10.55 -27.05
C GLY A 65 0.59 10.64 -28.30
N HIS A 66 -0.07 10.44 -29.46
CA HIS A 66 0.42 10.50 -30.83
C HIS A 66 1.54 9.51 -31.22
N CYS A 67 1.06 8.34 -31.70
CA CYS A 67 1.70 7.43 -32.67
C CYS A 67 2.53 6.23 -32.20
N VAL A 68 2.86 6.04 -30.92
CA VAL A 68 3.35 4.72 -30.44
C VAL A 68 2.91 4.47 -28.99
N PRO A 69 2.10 3.43 -28.69
CA PRO A 69 1.80 3.05 -27.32
C PRO A 69 3.07 2.44 -26.70
N ILE A 70 3.80 3.22 -25.92
CA ILE A 70 4.83 2.68 -25.03
C ILE A 70 4.11 1.99 -23.87
N ARG A 71 4.08 0.65 -23.91
CA ARG A 71 3.53 -0.16 -22.82
C ARG A 71 4.52 -0.17 -21.65
N GLU A 72 4.47 0.86 -20.82
CA GLU A 72 5.23 0.86 -19.57
C GLU A 72 4.43 0.07 -18.53
N LYS A 73 4.93 -1.11 -18.14
CA LYS A 73 4.37 -1.87 -17.03
C LYS A 73 4.80 -1.20 -15.73
N ARG A 74 3.92 -0.41 -15.12
CA ARG A 74 4.16 0.08 -13.76
C ARG A 74 3.70 -0.97 -12.75
N PRO A 75 4.52 -1.29 -11.73
CA PRO A 75 4.14 -2.23 -10.69
C PRO A 75 3.09 -1.59 -9.79
N GLU A 76 1.87 -2.10 -9.84
CA GLU A 76 0.79 -1.73 -8.92
C GLU A 76 0.36 -2.94 -8.11
N LEU A 77 -0.14 -2.69 -6.90
CA LEU A 77 -0.63 -3.75 -6.02
C LEU A 77 -2.05 -3.42 -5.58
N ASP A 78 -2.97 -4.32 -5.86
CA ASP A 78 -4.37 -4.23 -5.47
C ASP A 78 -4.57 -4.99 -4.17
N LEU A 79 -4.76 -4.24 -3.07
CA LEU A 79 -5.05 -4.80 -1.76
C LEU A 79 -6.56 -4.93 -1.57
N VAL A 80 -7.07 -6.15 -1.60
CA VAL A 80 -8.48 -6.45 -1.36
C VAL A 80 -8.72 -6.64 0.13
N THR A 81 -9.67 -5.88 0.66
CA THR A 81 -10.07 -5.90 2.07
C THR A 81 -11.59 -6.00 2.15
N GLU A 82 -12.13 -6.26 3.34
CA GLU A 82 -13.59 -6.26 3.57
C GLU A 82 -14.24 -4.90 3.30
N SER A 83 -13.49 -3.80 3.40
CA SER A 83 -13.97 -2.44 3.16
C SER A 83 -13.83 -1.97 1.71
N GLY A 84 -13.18 -2.76 0.85
CA GLY A 84 -12.94 -2.44 -0.56
C GLY A 84 -11.52 -2.77 -1.03
N THR A 85 -11.23 -2.37 -2.27
CA THR A 85 -9.91 -2.54 -2.90
C THR A 85 -9.10 -1.25 -2.81
N PHE A 86 -7.89 -1.33 -2.26
CA PHE A 86 -6.94 -0.23 -2.17
C PHE A 86 -5.81 -0.42 -3.18
N HIS A 87 -5.62 0.57 -4.03
CA HIS A 87 -4.60 0.56 -5.07
C HIS A 87 -3.30 1.20 -4.57
N LEU A 88 -2.24 0.40 -4.44
CA LEU A 88 -0.89 0.87 -4.13
C LEU A 88 -0.10 1.04 -5.42
N GLN A 89 0.33 2.28 -5.67
CA GLN A 89 1.16 2.63 -6.83
C GLN A 89 2.63 2.58 -6.43
N LEU A 90 3.35 1.59 -6.92
CA LEU A 90 4.77 1.45 -6.67
C LEU A 90 5.55 1.79 -7.94
N GLU A 91 6.76 2.30 -7.76
CA GLU A 91 7.66 2.63 -8.86
C GLU A 91 8.55 1.43 -9.22
N LYS A 92 8.82 0.54 -8.26
CA LYS A 92 9.77 -0.57 -8.43
C LYS A 92 9.12 -1.93 -8.14
N GLU A 93 9.37 -2.91 -9.01
CA GLU A 93 8.90 -4.30 -8.82
C GLU A 93 9.46 -4.92 -7.53
N LYS A 94 10.69 -4.55 -7.13
CA LYS A 94 11.27 -5.00 -5.86
C LYS A 94 10.44 -4.56 -4.66
N SER A 95 9.92 -3.32 -4.68
CA SER A 95 9.08 -2.78 -3.62
C SER A 95 7.76 -3.54 -3.54
N MET A 96 7.16 -3.86 -4.70
CA MET A 96 5.93 -4.65 -4.80
C MET A 96 6.10 -6.04 -4.20
N ARG A 97 7.20 -6.72 -4.52
CA ARG A 97 7.52 -8.03 -3.90
C ARG A 97 7.63 -7.94 -2.39
N ILE A 98 8.32 -6.94 -1.85
CA ILE A 98 8.43 -6.78 -0.38
C ILE A 98 7.06 -6.65 0.28
N VAL A 99 6.13 -5.92 -0.33
CA VAL A 99 4.76 -5.77 0.20
C VAL A 99 3.97 -7.07 0.07
N LEU A 100 4.07 -7.77 -1.06
CA LEU A 100 3.44 -9.08 -1.28
C LEU A 100 3.91 -10.14 -0.27
N ASP A 101 5.23 -10.21 -0.04
CA ASP A 101 5.85 -11.12 0.93
C ASP A 101 5.37 -10.84 2.36
N ALA A 102 5.00 -9.60 2.69
CA ALA A 102 4.50 -9.24 4.01
C ALA A 102 3.01 -9.54 4.22
N ILE A 103 2.27 -9.79 3.15
CA ILE A 103 0.83 -10.11 3.18
C ILE A 103 0.59 -11.62 3.06
N SER A 104 1.52 -12.36 2.46
CA SER A 104 1.45 -13.82 2.27
C SER A 104 1.64 -14.59 3.57
#